data_AF-A0A7W8SMP9-F1
#
_entry.id   AF-A0A7W8SMP9-F1
#
_cell.length_a   1.000
_cell.length_b   1.000
_cell.length_c   1.000
_cell.angle_alpha   90.00
_cell.angle_beta   90.00
_cell.angle_gamma   90.00
#
_symmetry.space_group_name_H-M   'P 1'
#
loop_
_entity.id
_entity.type
_entity.pdbx_description
1 polymer ?
#
loop_
_entity_poly.entity_id
_entity_poly.type
_entity_poly.pdbx_seq_one_letter_code
_entity_poly.pdbx_strand_id
1 'polypeptide(L)'
;MSAAAAHALGRAIHYPVIYSSDSVRQPSIAIYRSAFNRGGNTGMASYKQLTAQLEKLHKEVAAAREKEVSQAIADIKQKIAEYDLTAEELGLTSASPKPRRKSSTTSVAKYRNPKTGETWSGRGRSPAWLVGKNRERFLIEG
;
A
#
# COMPACT_ATOMS: atom_id res chain seq x y z
N MET A 1 -24.70 28.72 -14.65
CA MET A 1 -25.11 27.89 -15.82
C MET A 1 -23.96 26.92 -16.08
N SER A 2 -24.07 25.68 -15.58
CA SER A 2 -24.16 24.41 -16.34
C SER A 2 -22.80 24.02 -16.99
N ALA A 3 -22.21 22.84 -16.80
CA ALA A 3 -22.80 21.51 -16.68
C ALA A 3 -21.90 20.52 -15.91
N ALA A 4 -22.55 19.47 -15.39
CA ALA A 4 -22.01 18.33 -14.67
C ALA A 4 -21.32 17.29 -15.57
N ALA A 5 -20.34 16.54 -15.04
CA ALA A 5 -20.11 15.13 -15.38
C ALA A 5 -19.11 14.43 -14.44
N ALA A 6 -19.64 13.41 -13.74
CA ALA A 6 -19.05 12.11 -13.42
C ALA A 6 -17.76 11.97 -12.58
N HIS A 7 -17.98 11.39 -11.40
CA HIS A 7 -17.07 10.56 -10.63
C HIS A 7 -16.32 9.50 -11.47
N ALA A 8 -15.08 9.17 -11.11
CA ALA A 8 -14.72 7.88 -10.47
C ALA A 8 -13.22 7.58 -10.54
N LEU A 9 -12.77 6.89 -9.50
CA LEU A 9 -11.39 6.58 -9.13
C LEU A 9 -10.74 5.57 -10.08
N GLY A 10 -9.59 5.93 -10.65
CA GLY A 10 -8.70 5.00 -11.36
C GLY A 10 -7.33 4.96 -10.72
N ARG A 11 -7.23 4.54 -9.45
CA ARG A 11 -5.93 4.25 -8.82
C ARG A 11 -5.38 2.98 -9.48
N ALA A 12 -4.54 3.16 -10.49
CA ALA A 12 -3.71 2.10 -11.03
C ALA A 12 -2.88 1.52 -9.89
N ILE A 13 -3.16 0.26 -9.53
CA ILE A 13 -2.38 -0.50 -8.58
C ILE A 13 -1.11 -0.90 -9.33
N HIS A 14 -0.11 -0.03 -9.28
CA HIS A 14 1.23 -0.34 -9.74
C HIS A 14 1.80 -1.41 -8.81
N TYR A 15 1.89 -2.65 -9.28
CA TYR A 15 2.66 -3.70 -8.59
C TYR A 15 4.15 -3.38 -8.78
N PRO A 16 4.91 -2.98 -7.75
CA PRO A 16 6.35 -2.91 -7.89
C PRO A 16 6.88 -4.35 -7.98
N VAL A 17 7.34 -4.73 -9.17
CA VAL A 17 8.26 -5.86 -9.31
C VAL A 17 9.57 -5.41 -8.66
N ILE A 18 9.73 -5.71 -7.38
CA ILE A 18 10.99 -5.57 -6.65
C ILE A 18 12.00 -6.56 -7.25
N TYR A 19 12.73 -6.14 -8.27
CA TYR A 19 14.00 -6.77 -8.61
C TYR A 19 15.02 -6.36 -7.55
N SER A 20 15.18 -7.21 -6.54
CA SER A 20 16.32 -7.14 -5.62
C SER A 20 17.59 -7.36 -6.42
N SER A 21 18.27 -6.27 -6.75
CA SER A 21 19.60 -6.28 -7.34
C SER A 21 20.60 -6.58 -6.24
N ASP A 22 20.78 -7.86 -5.89
CA ASP A 22 22.00 -8.28 -5.22
C ASP A 22 22.25 -9.78 -5.40
N SER A 23 23.48 -10.12 -5.77
CA SER A 23 24.02 -11.45 -6.12
C SER A 23 23.86 -11.89 -7.58
N VAL A 24 24.72 -11.32 -8.44
CA VAL A 24 25.15 -11.99 -9.67
C VAL A 24 26.02 -13.18 -9.27
N ARG A 25 25.38 -14.35 -9.16
CA ARG A 25 26.03 -15.64 -9.38
C ARG A 25 25.12 -16.41 -10.31
N GLN A 26 25.36 -16.30 -11.60
CA GLN A 26 24.73 -17.16 -12.61
C GLN A 26 25.01 -18.62 -12.22
N PRO A 27 24.01 -19.44 -11.84
CA PRO A 27 24.20 -20.87 -11.88
C PRO A 27 24.34 -21.27 -13.35
N SER A 28 25.46 -21.92 -13.66
CA SER A 28 25.77 -22.53 -14.95
C SER A 28 24.56 -23.21 -15.57
N ILE A 29 24.36 -23.00 -16.87
CA ILE A 29 23.29 -23.50 -17.72
C ILE A 29 23.38 -25.04 -17.86
N ALA A 30 23.12 -25.77 -16.78
CA ALA A 30 22.96 -27.20 -16.77
C ALA A 30 21.87 -27.54 -15.75
N ILE A 31 20.87 -28.28 -16.19
CA ILE A 31 19.68 -28.72 -15.45
C ILE A 31 18.53 -27.69 -15.34
N TYR A 32 17.97 -27.28 -16.49
CA TYR A 32 16.50 -27.18 -16.59
C TYR A 32 15.98 -28.44 -17.28
N ARG A 33 16.14 -29.58 -16.62
CA ARG A 33 15.52 -30.85 -17.05
C ARG A 33 14.78 -31.46 -15.88
N SER A 34 13.54 -31.03 -15.67
CA SER A 34 12.62 -31.67 -14.73
C SER A 34 11.16 -31.57 -15.21
N ALA A 35 10.79 -32.54 -16.05
CA ALA A 35 9.54 -33.30 -15.94
C ALA A 35 8.18 -32.56 -15.87
N PHE A 36 7.92 -31.62 -16.77
CA PHE A 36 6.53 -31.25 -17.08
C PHE A 36 6.26 -31.32 -18.58
N ASN A 37 6.32 -32.53 -19.15
CA ASN A 37 5.96 -32.71 -20.55
C ASN A 37 5.34 -34.10 -20.78
N ARG A 38 4.01 -34.20 -20.56
CA ARG A 38 3.20 -35.17 -21.28
C ARG A 38 2.83 -34.54 -22.63
N GLY A 39 3.55 -34.95 -23.68
CA GLY A 39 3.13 -34.83 -25.07
C GLY A 39 3.08 -33.42 -25.66
N GLY A 40 4.20 -32.73 -25.78
CA GLY A 40 4.29 -31.48 -26.55
C GLY A 40 5.71 -31.18 -27.01
N ASN A 41 5.90 -31.18 -28.33
CA ASN A 41 7.11 -30.77 -29.03
C ASN A 41 7.71 -29.47 -28.44
N THR A 42 8.87 -29.56 -27.77
CA THR A 42 9.63 -28.40 -27.26
C THR A 42 10.67 -27.90 -28.27
N GLY A 43 10.40 -28.07 -29.57
CA GLY A 43 11.05 -27.29 -30.62
C GLY A 43 10.42 -25.89 -30.69
N MET A 44 11.04 -24.91 -30.02
CA MET A 44 10.77 -23.46 -30.06
C MET A 44 9.35 -23.09 -30.49
N ALA A 45 8.36 -23.29 -29.61
CA ALA A 45 7.02 -22.75 -29.81
C ALA A 45 7.13 -21.27 -30.17
N SER A 46 6.45 -20.86 -31.24
CA SER A 46 6.50 -19.47 -31.71
C SER A 46 6.05 -18.54 -30.58
N TYR A 47 6.61 -17.34 -30.53
CA TYR A 47 6.18 -16.29 -29.60
C TYR A 47 4.65 -16.15 -29.55
N LYS A 48 3.97 -16.20 -30.71
CA LYS A 48 2.50 -16.16 -30.80
C LYS A 48 1.79 -17.34 -30.13
N GLN A 49 2.40 -18.52 -30.15
CA GLN A 49 1.84 -19.72 -29.52
C GLN A 49 2.03 -19.66 -27.99
N LEU A 50 3.18 -19.19 -27.53
CA LEU A 50 3.46 -18.99 -26.10
C LEU A 50 2.54 -17.93 -25.48
N THR A 51 2.29 -16.82 -26.18
CA THR A 51 1.34 -15.80 -25.69
C THR A 51 -0.08 -16.33 -25.63
N ALA A 52 -0.53 -17.09 -26.62
CA ALA A 52 -1.85 -17.72 -26.58
C ALA A 52 -2.01 -18.73 -25.43
N GLN A 53 -0.96 -19.50 -25.13
CA GLN A 53 -0.93 -20.43 -23.99
C GLN A 53 -0.97 -19.69 -22.65
N LEU A 54 -0.25 -18.58 -22.52
CA LEU A 54 -0.25 -17.74 -21.32
C LEU A 54 -1.63 -17.14 -21.06
N GLU A 55 -2.27 -16.58 -22.10
CA GLU A 55 -3.64 -16.05 -22.00
C GLU A 55 -4.65 -17.12 -21.59
N LYS A 56 -4.51 -18.33 -22.14
CA LYS A 56 -5.35 -19.47 -21.76
C LYS A 56 -5.14 -19.83 -20.29
N LEU A 57 -3.89 -19.95 -19.85
CA LEU A 57 -3.57 -20.30 -18.47
C LEU A 57 -4.06 -19.23 -17.48
N HIS A 58 -3.93 -17.95 -17.82
CA HIS A 58 -4.46 -16.86 -17.02
C HIS A 58 -5.97 -16.96 -16.83
N LYS A 59 -6.72 -17.28 -17.90
CA LYS A 59 -8.17 -17.50 -17.82
C LYS A 59 -8.52 -18.70 -16.95
N GLU A 60 -7.77 -19.79 -17.06
CA GLU A 60 -7.98 -20.99 -16.24
C GLU A 60 -7.71 -20.70 -14.76
N VAL A 61 -6.65 -19.97 -14.43
CA VAL A 61 -6.34 -19.54 -13.06
C VAL A 61 -7.44 -18.63 -12.50
N ALA A 62 -7.93 -17.66 -13.29
CA ALA A 62 -9.01 -16.78 -12.86
C ALA A 62 -10.30 -17.58 -12.58
N ALA A 63 -10.68 -18.48 -13.49
CA ALA A 63 -11.86 -19.32 -13.33
C ALA A 63 -11.74 -20.29 -12.14
N ALA A 64 -10.56 -20.84 -11.89
CA ALA A 64 -10.30 -21.69 -10.73
C ALA A 64 -10.45 -20.89 -9.43
N ARG A 65 -9.87 -19.68 -9.36
CA ARG A 65 -9.97 -18.79 -8.20
C ARG A 65 -11.42 -18.43 -7.88
N GLU A 66 -12.24 -18.09 -8.88
CA GLU A 66 -13.65 -17.76 -8.66
C GLU A 66 -14.43 -18.94 -8.07
N LYS A 67 -14.17 -20.16 -8.56
CA LYS A 67 -14.77 -21.39 -8.02
C LYS A 67 -14.32 -21.63 -6.57
N GLU A 68 -13.03 -21.58 -6.30
CA GLU A 68 -12.51 -21.82 -4.94
C GLU A 68 -13.02 -20.77 -3.95
N VAL A 69 -13.05 -19.49 -4.34
CA VAL A 69 -13.57 -18.41 -3.49
C VAL A 69 -15.07 -18.58 -3.25
N SER A 70 -15.86 -18.90 -4.28
CA SER A 70 -17.31 -19.11 -4.09
C SER A 70 -17.61 -20.30 -3.18
N GLN A 71 -16.85 -21.40 -3.29
CA GLN A 71 -16.94 -22.55 -2.40
C GLN A 71 -16.56 -22.17 -0.96
N ALA A 72 -15.43 -21.49 -0.77
CA ALA A 72 -15.01 -21.02 0.55
C ALA A 72 -16.06 -20.11 1.19
N ILE A 73 -16.68 -19.21 0.42
CA ILE A 73 -17.76 -18.35 0.91
C ILE A 73 -18.99 -19.19 1.32
N ALA A 74 -19.36 -20.22 0.55
CA ALA A 74 -20.46 -21.10 0.90
C ALA A 74 -20.18 -21.86 2.22
N ASP A 75 -18.99 -22.43 2.36
CA ASP A 75 -18.57 -23.15 3.56
C ASP A 75 -18.54 -22.24 4.79
N ILE A 76 -18.02 -21.02 4.64
CA ILE A 76 -18.01 -20.01 5.72
C ILE A 76 -19.44 -19.64 6.12
N LYS A 77 -20.34 -19.41 5.15
CA LYS A 77 -21.75 -19.12 5.43
C LYS A 77 -22.44 -20.26 6.16
N GLN A 78 -22.16 -21.50 5.77
CA GLN A 78 -22.70 -22.68 6.45
C GLN A 78 -22.22 -22.73 7.91
N LYS A 79 -20.92 -22.53 8.16
CA LYS A 79 -20.39 -22.49 9.53
C LYS A 79 -20.96 -21.33 10.35
N ILE A 80 -21.14 -20.15 9.74
CA ILE A 80 -21.80 -19.01 10.40
C ILE A 80 -23.20 -19.39 10.85
N ALA A 81 -23.97 -20.09 10.00
CA ALA A 81 -25.33 -20.51 10.32
C ALA A 81 -25.38 -21.68 11.32
N GLU A 82 -24.43 -22.62 11.27
CA GLU A 82 -24.37 -23.78 12.17
C GLU A 82 -24.07 -23.39 13.62
N TYR A 83 -23.25 -22.36 13.83
CA TYR A 83 -22.80 -21.92 15.14
C TYR A 83 -23.36 -20.55 15.54
N ASP A 84 -24.32 -20.00 14.78
CA ASP A 84 -24.90 -18.66 14.98
C ASP A 84 -23.85 -17.55 15.19
N LEU A 85 -22.76 -17.59 14.40
CA LEU A 85 -21.63 -16.67 14.57
C LEU A 85 -21.97 -15.27 14.09
N THR A 86 -21.59 -14.27 14.89
CA THR A 86 -21.76 -12.86 14.54
C THR A 86 -20.47 -12.27 13.98
N ALA A 87 -20.58 -11.13 13.28
CA ALA A 87 -19.42 -10.41 12.76
C ALA A 87 -18.49 -9.92 13.88
N GLU A 88 -19.04 -9.65 15.07
CA GLU A 88 -18.31 -9.29 16.28
C GLU A 88 -17.41 -10.43 16.76
N GLU A 89 -17.95 -11.65 16.86
CA GLU A 89 -17.20 -12.83 17.32
C GLU A 89 -16.09 -13.21 16.33
N LEU A 90 -16.32 -12.98 15.04
CA LEU A 90 -15.33 -13.18 13.97
C LEU A 90 -14.31 -12.03 13.86
N GLY A 91 -14.45 -10.96 14.66
CA GLY A 91 -13.58 -9.78 14.57
C GLY A 91 -13.67 -9.03 13.22
N LEU A 92 -14.77 -9.22 12.48
CA LEU A 92 -15.03 -8.60 11.18
C LEU A 92 -15.71 -7.24 11.30
N THR A 93 -16.02 -6.78 12.51
CA THR A 93 -16.49 -5.42 12.71
C THR A 93 -15.35 -4.44 12.44
N SER A 94 -15.63 -3.47 11.59
CA SER A 94 -14.74 -2.34 11.34
C SER A 94 -14.78 -1.43 12.57
N ALA A 95 -14.14 -1.86 13.66
CA ALA A 95 -13.61 -0.94 14.64
C ALA A 95 -12.54 -0.11 13.92
N SER A 96 -13.01 0.92 13.22
CA SER A 96 -12.19 1.98 12.64
C SER A 96 -11.15 2.31 13.70
N PRO A 97 -9.83 2.13 13.43
CA PRO A 97 -8.84 2.48 14.42
C PRO A 97 -9.10 3.93 14.76
N LYS A 98 -9.61 4.16 15.99
CA LYS A 98 -9.90 5.51 16.50
C LYS A 98 -8.72 6.35 16.07
N PRO A 99 -8.91 7.45 15.30
CA PRO A 99 -7.80 8.28 14.92
C PRO A 99 -7.15 8.68 16.22
N ARG A 100 -6.00 8.06 16.53
CA ARG A 100 -5.19 8.38 17.67
C ARG A 100 -4.83 9.83 17.40
N ARG A 101 -5.55 10.76 18.05
CA ARG A 101 -5.47 12.20 17.77
C ARG A 101 -3.99 12.50 17.74
N LYS A 102 -3.42 12.64 16.54
CA LYS A 102 -2.10 13.24 16.39
C LYS A 102 -2.35 14.64 16.90
N SER A 103 -1.95 14.91 18.12
CA SER A 103 -1.85 16.25 18.67
C SER A 103 -0.74 16.98 17.92
N SER A 104 -0.94 17.15 16.62
CA SER A 104 -0.27 18.14 15.79
C SER A 104 -0.93 19.47 16.12
N THR A 105 -0.74 19.94 17.35
CA THR A 105 -0.78 21.38 17.58
C THR A 105 0.45 21.91 16.86
N THR A 106 0.29 22.27 15.60
CA THR A 106 1.27 23.11 14.87
C THR A 106 1.51 24.30 15.77
N SER A 107 2.65 24.30 16.46
CA SER A 107 2.95 25.32 17.44
C SER A 107 3.20 26.61 16.66
N VAL A 108 2.23 27.51 16.67
CA VAL A 108 2.34 28.83 16.03
C VAL A 108 3.64 29.47 16.53
N ALA A 109 4.52 29.86 15.60
CA ALA A 109 5.76 30.53 15.93
C ALA A 109 5.42 31.83 16.70
N LYS A 110 5.82 31.90 17.97
CA LYS A 110 5.54 33.05 18.84
C LYS A 110 6.62 34.12 18.72
N TYR A 111 7.85 33.70 18.42
CA TYR A 111 8.99 34.59 18.30
C TYR A 111 9.71 34.40 16.95
N ARG A 112 10.25 35.49 16.37
CA ARG A 112 11.06 35.50 15.15
C ARG A 112 12.30 36.36 15.33
N ASN A 113 13.43 35.87 14.84
CA ASN A 113 14.67 36.62 14.74
C ASN A 113 14.61 37.57 13.51
N PRO A 114 14.70 38.90 13.68
CA PRO A 114 14.64 39.85 12.56
C PRO A 114 15.90 39.80 11.68
N LYS A 115 17.02 39.27 12.18
CA LYS A 115 18.29 39.21 11.44
C LYS A 115 18.43 37.95 10.58
N THR A 116 17.94 36.81 11.07
CA THR A 116 18.12 35.51 10.40
C THR A 116 16.81 34.85 9.96
N GLY A 117 15.66 35.36 10.42
CA GLY A 117 14.36 34.79 10.11
C GLY A 117 13.98 33.53 10.89
N GLU A 118 14.85 33.03 11.78
CA GLU A 118 14.57 31.87 12.63
C GLU A 118 13.35 32.11 13.53
N THR A 119 12.49 31.11 13.67
CA THR A 119 11.28 31.19 14.48
C THR A 119 11.28 30.20 15.63
N TRP A 120 10.63 30.57 16.73
CA TRP A 120 10.50 29.72 17.90
C TRP A 120 9.10 29.83 18.51
N SER A 121 8.49 28.69 18.78
CA SER A 121 7.11 28.61 19.27
C SER A 121 6.94 28.90 20.77
N GLY A 122 8.05 29.18 21.47
CA GLY A 122 8.03 29.42 22.91
C GLY A 122 7.98 28.14 23.76
N ARG A 123 7.97 26.95 23.12
CA ARG A 123 8.08 25.65 23.80
C ARG A 123 9.47 25.04 23.58
N GLY A 124 10.02 24.40 24.61
CA GLY A 124 11.32 23.71 24.55
C GLY A 124 12.53 24.62 24.87
N ARG A 125 13.73 24.19 24.46
CA ARG A 125 14.98 24.94 24.69
C ARG A 125 14.97 26.24 23.89
N SER A 126 15.17 27.36 24.56
CA SER A 126 15.27 28.67 23.91
C SER A 126 16.49 28.74 22.99
N PRO A 127 16.35 29.25 21.75
CA PRO A 127 17.48 29.42 20.84
C PRO A 127 18.42 30.53 21.30
N ALA A 128 19.70 30.43 20.92
CA ALA A 128 20.78 31.31 21.40
C ALA A 128 20.54 32.81 21.12
N TRP A 129 19.78 33.14 20.07
CA TRP A 129 19.47 34.53 19.74
C TRP A 129 18.45 35.18 20.69
N LEU A 130 17.74 34.39 21.51
CA LEU A 130 16.73 34.87 22.46
C LEU A 130 17.19 34.79 23.93
N VAL A 131 18.24 34.02 24.22
CA VAL A 131 18.82 33.89 25.57
C VAL A 131 19.49 35.22 25.96
N GLY A 132 19.14 35.77 27.13
CA GLY A 132 19.73 37.00 27.68
C GLY A 132 19.30 38.31 27.01
N LYS A 133 18.31 38.28 26.11
CA LYS A 133 17.77 39.45 25.42
C LYS A 133 16.30 39.69 25.77
N ASN A 134 15.83 40.92 25.59
CA ASN A 134 14.42 41.23 25.78
C ASN A 134 13.58 40.52 24.69
N ARG A 135 12.74 39.58 25.15
CA ARG A 135 11.96 38.66 24.30
C ARG A 135 10.83 39.33 23.55
N GLU A 136 10.37 40.49 24.02
CA GLU A 136 9.28 41.26 23.43
C GLU A 136 9.66 41.79 22.04
N ARG A 137 10.94 42.13 21.84
CA ARG A 137 11.47 42.63 20.55
C ARG A 137 11.45 41.60 19.43
N PHE A 138 11.23 40.32 19.77
CA PHE A 138 11.21 39.22 18.82
C PHE A 138 9.81 38.61 18.72
N LEU A 139 8.79 39.16 19.37
CA LEU A 139 7.44 38.63 19.32
C LEU A 139 6.86 38.86 17.92
N ILE A 140 6.29 37.80 17.33
CA ILE A 140 5.47 37.95 16.13
C ILE A 140 4.09 38.35 16.65
N GLU A 141 3.74 39.62 16.52
CA GLU A 141 2.37 40.07 16.76
C GLU A 141 1.47 39.35 15.73
N GLY A 142 0.40 38.72 16.22
CA GLY A 142 -0.51 37.90 15.41
C GLY A 142 -1.58 38.75 14.75
#